data_AF-A0A4U0FBC3-F1
#
_entry.id   AF-A0A4U0FBC3-F1
#
_cell.length_a   1.000
_cell.length_b   1.000
_cell.length_c   1.000
_cell.angle_alpha   90.00
_cell.angle_beta   90.00
_cell.angle_gamma   90.00
#
_symmetry.space_group_name_H-M   'P 1'
#
loop_
_entity.id
_entity.type
_entity.pdbx_description
1 polymer ?
#
loop_
_entity_poly.entity_id
_entity_poly.type
_entity_poly.pdbx_seq_one_letter_code
_entity_poly.pdbx_strand_id
1 'polypeptide(L)'
;MVPDNLYHYSEEPDILRFVPRPVSSDPTGPALVWAIDETHAVNYWLPRECPRVIYRQSPKVSEEDLGRFFGSSSADTVIVVESTWLDTIRSTRLYEYRLDSHGFELRDETAGYYISRHPVEPLSVQPTGDLLSRVLSRPDVELRFVPELHTIRNAILSSSVDRFSIIRFRNAMPKQV
;
A
#
# COMPACT_ATOMS: atom_id res chain seq x y z
N MET A 1 7.11 19.69 1.47
CA MET A 1 6.86 19.93 2.91
C MET A 1 6.69 18.56 3.53
N VAL A 2 7.34 18.26 4.65
CA VAL A 2 7.10 16.97 5.34
C VAL A 2 5.68 17.01 5.90
N PRO A 3 4.84 15.99 5.66
CA PRO A 3 3.46 15.99 6.16
C PRO A 3 3.44 16.01 7.69
N ASP A 4 2.44 16.63 8.31
CA ASP A 4 2.34 16.71 9.78
C ASP A 4 2.11 15.33 10.42
N ASN A 5 1.56 14.38 9.67
CA ASN A 5 1.27 13.04 10.14
C ASN A 5 1.73 11.98 9.14
N LEU A 6 2.24 10.87 9.68
CA LEU A 6 2.51 9.64 8.96
C LEU A 6 1.67 8.51 9.54
N TYR A 7 1.55 7.42 8.79
CA TYR A 7 0.64 6.34 9.12
C TYR A 7 1.33 4.99 9.14
N HIS A 8 0.88 4.13 10.04
CA HIS A 8 1.18 2.70 10.03
C HIS A 8 -0.12 1.92 10.15
N TYR A 9 -0.21 0.81 9.42
CA TYR A 9 -1.38 -0.06 9.44
C TYR A 9 -1.00 -1.45 9.92
N SER A 10 -1.67 -1.94 10.97
CA SER A 10 -1.39 -3.23 11.58
C SER A 10 -2.67 -3.97 11.94
N GLU A 11 -2.60 -5.29 11.97
CA GLU A 11 -3.66 -6.16 12.51
C GLU A 11 -3.51 -6.33 14.04
N GLU A 12 -2.38 -5.91 14.61
CA GLU A 12 -2.15 -5.80 16.05
C GLU A 12 -2.77 -4.48 16.57
N PRO A 13 -3.64 -4.50 17.60
CA PRO A 13 -4.34 -3.31 18.11
C PRO A 13 -3.58 -2.48 19.15
N ASP A 14 -2.56 -3.07 19.79
CA ASP A 14 -1.97 -2.60 21.05
C ASP A 14 -0.47 -2.32 20.95
N ILE A 15 0.02 -1.98 19.75
CA ILE A 15 1.39 -1.51 19.57
C ILE A 15 1.56 -0.15 20.26
N LEU A 16 2.07 -0.17 21.49
CA LEU A 16 2.36 1.04 22.27
C LEU A 16 3.62 1.77 21.77
N ARG A 17 4.54 1.04 21.14
CA ARG A 17 5.81 1.57 20.68
C ARG A 17 6.33 0.79 19.48
N PHE A 18 6.59 1.50 18.39
CA PHE A 18 7.26 0.95 17.22
C PHE A 18 8.77 0.98 17.47
N VAL A 19 9.37 -0.19 17.65
CA VAL A 19 10.82 -0.34 17.73
C VAL A 19 11.39 -0.57 16.33
N PRO A 20 12.54 0.02 15.98
CA PRO A 20 13.18 -0.22 14.69
C PRO A 20 13.44 -1.72 14.48
N ARG A 21 13.08 -2.25 13.30
CA ARG A 21 13.30 -3.66 12.94
C ARG A 21 14.11 -3.78 11.65
N PRO A 22 14.96 -4.81 11.51
CA PRO A 22 15.62 -5.11 10.23
C PRO A 22 14.60 -5.38 9.14
N VAL A 23 14.93 -4.99 7.91
CA VAL A 23 14.08 -5.26 6.74
C VAL A 23 14.38 -6.67 6.24
N SER A 24 13.36 -7.48 5.99
CA SER A 24 13.57 -8.88 5.56
C SER A 24 14.39 -9.03 4.27
N SER A 25 14.30 -8.05 3.36
CA SER A 25 15.05 -8.02 2.11
C SER A 25 16.49 -7.50 2.25
N ASP A 26 16.80 -6.85 3.36
CA ASP A 26 18.16 -6.40 3.71
C ASP A 26 18.38 -6.58 5.22
N PRO A 27 18.62 -7.82 5.67
CA PRO A 27 18.80 -8.11 7.10
C PRO A 27 20.07 -7.47 7.68
N THR A 28 21.02 -7.09 6.82
CA THR A 28 22.28 -6.43 7.20
C THR A 28 22.14 -4.92 7.31
N GLY A 29 21.05 -4.35 6.79
CA GLY A 29 20.74 -2.93 6.87
C GLY A 29 20.39 -2.47 8.28
N PRO A 30 20.31 -1.15 8.51
CA PRO A 30 19.89 -0.60 9.78
C PRO A 30 18.45 -1.05 10.11
N ALA A 31 18.19 -1.28 11.39
CA ALA A 31 16.83 -1.47 11.87
C ALA A 31 16.06 -0.14 11.76
N LEU A 32 14.84 -0.19 11.24
CA LEU A 32 14.04 1.01 10.95
C LEU A 32 12.59 0.85 11.40
N VAL A 33 11.96 1.95 11.81
CA VAL A 33 10.51 2.10 11.87
C VAL A 33 10.05 2.63 10.53
N TRP A 34 9.03 1.99 9.94
CA TRP A 34 8.47 2.37 8.64
C TRP A 34 7.10 3.01 8.82
N ALA A 35 6.89 4.12 8.12
CA ALA A 35 5.63 4.82 8.05
C ALA A 35 5.35 5.26 6.62
N ILE A 36 4.07 5.56 6.35
CA ILE A 36 3.55 5.86 5.02
C ILE A 36 2.85 7.23 5.07
N ASP A 37 2.96 8.02 4.01
CA ASP A 37 2.17 9.25 3.88
C ASP A 37 0.67 8.99 3.66
N GLU A 38 -0.13 10.04 3.75
CA GLU A 38 -1.58 9.97 3.57
C GLU A 38 -2.00 9.53 2.15
N THR A 39 -1.29 9.99 1.12
CA THR A 39 -1.59 9.69 -0.28
C THR A 39 -1.43 8.20 -0.59
N HIS A 40 -0.46 7.55 0.03
CA HIS A 40 -0.14 6.14 -0.17
C HIS A 40 -0.79 5.22 0.88
N ALA A 41 -1.42 5.78 1.91
CA ALA A 41 -2.09 5.03 2.98
C ALA A 41 -3.10 3.99 2.45
N VAL A 42 -3.83 4.32 1.37
CA VAL A 42 -4.79 3.41 0.73
C VAL A 42 -4.17 2.08 0.28
N ASN A 43 -2.87 2.05 -0.06
CA ASN A 43 -2.16 0.81 -0.41
C ASN A 43 -2.16 -0.21 0.74
N TYR A 44 -2.36 0.27 1.97
CA TYR A 44 -2.25 -0.49 3.21
C TYR A 44 -3.59 -0.72 3.92
N TRP A 45 -4.72 -0.28 3.36
CA TRP A 45 -6.06 -0.57 3.88
C TRP A 45 -6.57 -1.98 3.55
N LEU A 46 -5.66 -2.94 3.39
CA LEU A 46 -5.93 -4.34 3.09
C LEU A 46 -5.05 -5.22 3.99
N PRO A 47 -5.46 -6.46 4.30
CA PRO A 47 -4.75 -7.36 5.23
C PRO A 47 -3.26 -7.44 4.93
N ARG A 48 -2.40 -7.51 5.94
CA ARG A 48 -0.95 -7.33 5.80
C ARG A 48 -0.32 -8.27 4.77
N GLU A 49 -0.82 -9.49 4.67
CA GLU A 49 -0.31 -10.52 3.77
C GLU A 49 -1.06 -10.60 2.44
N CYS A 50 -2.10 -9.79 2.22
CA CYS A 50 -2.82 -9.74 0.94
C CYS A 50 -1.88 -9.24 -0.16
N PRO A 51 -1.59 -10.06 -1.21
CA PRO A 51 -0.83 -9.64 -2.36
C PRO A 51 -1.66 -8.63 -3.14
N ARG A 52 -0.99 -7.61 -3.69
CA ARG A 52 -1.67 -6.54 -4.42
C ARG A 52 -0.73 -5.85 -5.40
N VAL A 53 -1.29 -5.42 -6.52
CA VAL A 53 -0.64 -4.54 -7.49
C VAL A 53 -1.41 -3.23 -7.46
N ILE A 54 -0.72 -2.14 -7.12
CA ILE A 54 -1.28 -0.79 -7.20
C ILE A 54 -0.56 -0.05 -8.31
N TYR A 55 -1.30 0.69 -9.11
CA TYR A 55 -0.75 1.60 -10.09
C TYR A 55 -1.54 2.90 -10.15
N ARG A 56 -0.84 3.99 -10.46
CA ARG A 56 -1.36 5.34 -10.43
C ARG A 56 -1.07 6.06 -11.74
N GLN A 57 -2.01 6.89 -12.15
CA GLN A 57 -1.81 7.80 -13.27
C GLN A 57 -0.71 8.80 -12.94
N SER A 58 0.07 9.16 -13.95
CA SER A 58 1.06 10.23 -13.87
C SER A 58 1.19 10.92 -15.24
N PRO A 59 1.75 12.15 -15.29
CA PRO A 59 2.01 12.81 -16.57
C PRO A 59 3.00 12.08 -17.49
N LYS A 60 3.68 11.02 -17.01
CA LYS A 60 4.65 10.25 -17.80
C LYS A 60 4.04 9.03 -18.48
N VAL A 61 2.82 8.65 -18.12
CA VAL A 61 2.12 7.50 -18.73
C VAL A 61 1.75 7.87 -20.18
N SER A 62 2.08 7.01 -21.12
CA SER A 62 1.76 7.19 -22.54
C SER A 62 0.26 7.17 -22.77
N GLU A 63 -0.23 7.80 -23.85
CA GLU A 63 -1.66 7.76 -24.21
C GLU A 63 -2.18 6.33 -24.41
N GLU A 64 -1.35 5.45 -24.97
CA GLU A 64 -1.66 4.03 -25.15
C GLU A 64 -1.88 3.33 -23.81
N ASP A 65 -0.97 3.50 -22.85
CA ASP A 65 -1.09 2.88 -21.52
C ASP A 65 -2.17 3.55 -20.66
N LEU A 66 -2.41 4.86 -20.84
CA LEU A 66 -3.56 5.55 -20.24
C LEU A 66 -4.87 4.89 -20.67
N GLY A 67 -5.07 4.72 -21.99
CA GLY A 67 -6.24 4.02 -22.52
C GLY A 67 -6.34 2.58 -22.02
N ARG A 68 -5.21 1.86 -21.99
CA ARG A 68 -5.16 0.45 -21.59
C ARG A 68 -5.47 0.21 -20.11
N PHE A 69 -4.92 1.01 -19.20
CA PHE A 69 -4.98 0.74 -17.77
C PHE A 69 -6.05 1.58 -17.03
N PHE A 70 -6.34 2.78 -17.54
CA PHE A 70 -7.24 3.75 -16.91
C PHE A 70 -8.44 4.13 -17.78
N GLY A 71 -8.47 3.78 -19.08
CA GLY A 71 -9.48 4.27 -20.03
C GLY A 71 -10.94 3.89 -19.75
N SER A 72 -11.21 2.96 -18.83
CA SER A 72 -12.56 2.60 -18.38
C SER A 72 -12.88 3.06 -16.95
N SER A 73 -12.05 3.93 -16.38
CA SER A 73 -12.16 4.41 -15.01
C SER A 73 -11.99 5.92 -14.94
N SER A 74 -12.68 6.55 -13.99
CA SER A 74 -12.39 7.93 -13.60
C SER A 74 -11.41 8.00 -12.42
N ALA A 75 -10.93 6.86 -11.92
CA ALA A 75 -10.01 6.78 -10.80
C ALA A 75 -8.55 6.94 -11.27
N ASP A 76 -7.79 7.75 -10.55
CA ASP A 76 -6.35 7.94 -10.78
C ASP A 76 -5.52 6.78 -10.22
N THR A 77 -6.05 6.06 -9.23
CA THR A 77 -5.39 4.93 -8.57
C THR A 77 -6.20 3.65 -8.76
N VAL A 78 -5.55 2.59 -9.21
CA VAL A 78 -6.16 1.26 -9.28
C VAL A 78 -5.41 0.32 -8.35
N ILE A 79 -6.15 -0.36 -7.48
CA ILE A 79 -5.67 -1.42 -6.59
C ILE A 79 -6.24 -2.74 -7.09
N VAL A 80 -5.37 -3.70 -7.37
CA VAL A 80 -5.76 -5.02 -7.84
C VAL A 80 -5.35 -6.07 -6.82
N VAL A 81 -6.31 -6.91 -6.42
CA VAL A 81 -6.14 -8.04 -5.49
C VAL A 81 -6.73 -9.31 -6.09
N GLU A 82 -6.34 -10.47 -5.57
CA GLU A 82 -6.90 -11.75 -6.01
C GLU A 82 -8.24 -12.02 -5.34
N SER A 83 -9.17 -12.60 -6.09
CA SER A 83 -10.54 -12.90 -5.65
C SER A 83 -10.59 -13.84 -4.44
N THR A 84 -9.58 -14.70 -4.30
CA THR A 84 -9.42 -15.62 -3.17
C THR A 84 -9.25 -14.90 -1.83
N TRP A 85 -8.84 -13.62 -1.83
CA TRP A 85 -8.64 -12.84 -0.62
C TRP A 85 -9.89 -12.11 -0.12
N LEU A 86 -11.02 -12.18 -0.84
CA LEU A 86 -12.24 -11.42 -0.52
C LEU A 86 -12.72 -11.67 0.92
N ASP A 87 -12.83 -12.94 1.34
CA ASP A 87 -13.33 -13.28 2.68
C ASP A 87 -12.34 -12.89 3.78
N THR A 88 -11.03 -13.01 3.52
CA THR A 88 -9.98 -12.50 4.41
C THR A 88 -10.10 -10.99 4.57
N ILE A 89 -10.23 -10.23 3.47
CA ILE A 89 -10.39 -8.77 3.51
C ILE A 89 -11.62 -8.36 4.33
N ARG A 90 -12.75 -9.07 4.19
CA ARG A 90 -13.98 -8.78 4.95
C ARG A 90 -13.86 -9.10 6.44
N SER A 91 -13.06 -10.09 6.81
CA SER A 91 -12.96 -10.57 8.19
C SER A 91 -11.80 -9.94 8.98
N THR A 92 -10.74 -9.50 8.30
CA THR A 92 -9.58 -8.86 8.95
C THR A 92 -9.99 -7.60 9.71
N ARG A 93 -9.40 -7.43 10.90
CA ARG A 93 -9.45 -6.18 11.66
C ARG A 93 -8.12 -5.47 11.48
N LEU A 94 -8.17 -4.25 10.96
CA LEU A 94 -6.99 -3.41 10.75
C LEU A 94 -7.10 -2.17 11.63
N TYR A 95 -5.96 -1.70 12.11
CA TYR A 95 -5.81 -0.53 12.93
C TYR A 95 -4.89 0.47 12.25
N GLU A 96 -5.34 1.71 12.21
CA GLU A 96 -4.56 2.86 11.76
C GLU A 96 -3.86 3.49 12.96
N TYR A 97 -2.54 3.51 12.89
CA TYR A 97 -1.68 4.22 13.82
C TYR A 97 -1.24 5.52 13.18
N ARG A 98 -1.52 6.63 13.85
CA ARG A 98 -1.04 7.95 13.44
C ARG A 98 0.25 8.26 14.18
N LEU A 99 1.29 8.64 13.45
CA LEU A 99 2.62 8.90 13.95
C LEU A 99 2.97 10.37 13.68
N ASP A 100 3.70 10.98 14.62
CA ASP A 100 4.35 12.27 14.37
C ASP A 100 5.42 12.08 13.30
N SER A 101 5.45 12.96 12.30
CA SER A 101 6.48 12.94 11.28
C SER A 101 7.83 13.44 11.78
N HIS A 102 7.88 14.08 12.96
CA HIS A 102 9.12 14.47 13.59
C HIS A 102 10.01 13.25 13.85
N GLY A 103 11.26 13.29 13.37
CA GLY A 103 12.20 12.19 13.47
C GLY A 103 12.05 11.11 12.38
N PHE A 104 11.20 11.34 11.39
CA PHE A 104 11.17 10.56 10.14
C PHE A 104 11.91 11.27 9.00
N GLU A 105 12.55 10.47 8.16
CA GLU A 105 13.20 10.90 6.93
C GLU A 105 12.47 10.28 5.73
N LEU A 106 12.27 11.06 4.66
CA LEU A 106 11.74 10.55 3.41
C LEU A 106 12.72 9.57 2.79
N ARG A 107 12.27 8.33 2.53
CA ARG A 107 13.08 7.27 1.95
C ARG A 107 12.79 7.04 0.46
N ASP A 108 11.52 7.15 0.07
CA ASP A 108 11.05 6.97 -1.31
C ASP A 108 9.75 7.75 -1.50
N GLU A 109 9.80 8.81 -2.30
CA GLU A 109 8.63 9.65 -2.61
C GLU A 109 7.58 8.92 -3.46
N THR A 110 8.01 8.01 -4.34
CA THR A 110 7.10 7.27 -5.23
C THR A 110 6.30 6.22 -4.46
N ALA A 111 6.90 5.66 -3.41
CA ALA A 111 6.23 4.70 -2.53
C ALA A 111 5.57 5.36 -1.30
N GLY A 112 5.83 6.65 -1.06
CA GLY A 112 5.40 7.38 0.13
C GLY A 112 6.06 6.88 1.41
N TYR A 113 7.27 6.37 1.33
CA TYR A 113 7.95 5.70 2.45
C TYR A 113 8.78 6.66 3.27
N TYR A 114 8.54 6.62 4.57
CA TYR A 114 9.27 7.35 5.58
C TYR A 114 9.89 6.38 6.57
N ILE A 115 11.09 6.70 7.03
CA ILE A 115 11.83 5.85 7.98
C ILE A 115 12.29 6.63 9.19
N SER A 116 12.27 5.99 10.36
CA SER A 116 12.95 6.47 11.56
C SER A 116 13.93 5.42 12.08
N ARG A 117 15.09 5.88 12.55
CA ARG A 117 16.09 5.04 13.24
C ARG A 117 15.82 4.93 14.74
N HIS A 118 14.88 5.71 15.25
CA HIS A 118 14.54 5.75 16.66
C HIS A 118 13.17 5.10 16.88
N PRO A 119 12.91 4.59 18.10
CA PRO A 119 11.59 4.12 18.44
C PRO A 119 10.56 5.26 18.41
N VAL A 120 9.34 4.95 17.99
CA VAL A 120 8.25 5.92 17.83
C VAL A 120 7.02 5.46 18.61
N GLU A 121 6.43 6.37 19.37
CA GLU A 121 5.13 6.16 20.03
C GLU A 121 4.03 6.74 19.14
N PRO A 122 2.94 6.00 18.88
CA PRO A 122 1.84 6.51 18.08
C PRO A 122 1.09 7.62 18.82
N LEU A 123 0.68 8.65 18.09
CA LEU A 123 -0.20 9.72 18.58
C LEU A 123 -1.61 9.21 18.86
N SER A 124 -2.07 8.23 18.07
CA SER A 124 -3.37 7.59 18.24
C SER A 124 -3.42 6.26 17.50
N VAL A 125 -4.28 5.36 17.98
CA VAL A 125 -4.68 4.13 17.27
C VAL A 125 -6.19 4.09 17.15
N GLN A 126 -6.69 3.74 15.96
CA GLN A 126 -8.12 3.56 15.72
C GLN A 126 -8.39 2.39 14.77
N PRO A 127 -9.50 1.65 14.93
CA PRO A 127 -9.92 0.67 13.93
C PRO A 127 -10.17 1.35 12.57
N THR A 128 -9.69 0.74 11.49
CA THR A 128 -9.93 1.22 10.12
C THR A 128 -11.38 1.03 9.67
N GLY A 129 -12.14 0.17 10.35
CA GLY A 129 -13.52 -0.16 10.01
C GLY A 129 -13.63 -1.24 8.92
N ASP A 130 -14.70 -1.19 8.14
CA ASP A 130 -14.86 -2.08 6.98
C ASP A 130 -13.87 -1.68 5.88
N LEU A 131 -12.94 -2.59 5.55
CA LEU A 131 -11.82 -2.30 4.66
C LEU A 131 -12.27 -1.97 3.23
N LEU A 132 -13.29 -2.66 2.72
CA LEU A 132 -13.82 -2.40 1.38
C LEU A 132 -14.47 -1.01 1.33
N SER A 133 -15.34 -0.69 2.29
CA SER A 133 -15.97 0.63 2.39
C SER A 133 -14.94 1.74 2.57
N ARG A 134 -13.87 1.49 3.34
CA ARG A 134 -12.78 2.45 3.52
C ARG A 134 -12.05 2.72 2.21
N VAL A 135 -11.66 1.69 1.46
CA VAL A 135 -11.05 1.87 0.13
C VAL A 135 -11.99 2.61 -0.82
N LEU A 136 -13.26 2.21 -0.87
CA LEU A 136 -14.27 2.80 -1.77
C LEU A 136 -14.71 4.21 -1.35
N SER A 137 -14.38 4.68 -0.15
CA SER A 137 -14.61 6.07 0.26
C SER A 137 -13.69 7.06 -0.45
N ARG A 138 -12.63 6.58 -1.11
CA ARG A 138 -11.73 7.38 -1.95
C ARG A 138 -12.28 7.42 -3.38
N PRO A 139 -12.77 8.57 -3.87
CA PRO A 139 -13.39 8.66 -5.21
C PRO A 139 -12.38 8.51 -6.36
N ASP A 140 -11.09 8.70 -6.08
CA ASP A 140 -9.96 8.57 -6.99
C ASP A 140 -9.36 7.15 -7.00
N VAL A 141 -10.00 6.19 -6.34
CA VAL A 141 -9.51 4.82 -6.19
C VAL A 141 -10.51 3.81 -6.75
N GLU A 142 -10.00 2.91 -7.58
CA GLU A 142 -10.72 1.73 -8.04
C GLU A 142 -10.11 0.46 -7.43
N LEU A 143 -10.96 -0.41 -6.88
CA LEU A 143 -10.56 -1.73 -6.37
C LEU A 143 -11.03 -2.83 -7.32
N ARG A 144 -10.10 -3.61 -7.86
CA ARG A 144 -10.37 -4.73 -8.77
C ARG A 144 -10.03 -6.07 -8.11
N PHE A 145 -10.94 -7.03 -8.26
CA PHE A 145 -10.69 -8.43 -7.92
C PHE A 145 -10.45 -9.22 -9.20
N VAL A 146 -9.35 -9.95 -9.25
CA VAL A 146 -8.95 -10.77 -10.42
C VAL A 146 -8.69 -12.22 -10.00
N PRO A 147 -8.67 -13.19 -10.94
CA PRO A 147 -8.31 -14.57 -10.62
C PRO A 147 -6.85 -14.74 -10.18
N GLU A 148 -5.93 -13.92 -10.72
CA GLU A 148 -4.49 -13.98 -10.47
C GLU A 148 -3.81 -12.63 -10.74
N LEU A 149 -2.70 -12.33 -10.06
CA LEU A 149 -2.02 -11.02 -10.20
C LEU A 149 -0.85 -10.98 -11.21
N HIS A 150 -0.36 -12.12 -11.73
CA HIS A 150 0.80 -12.11 -12.62
C HIS A 150 0.52 -11.39 -13.93
N THR A 151 -0.67 -11.51 -14.51
CA THR A 151 -1.01 -10.81 -15.78
C THR A 151 -0.90 -9.30 -15.60
N ILE A 152 -1.58 -8.72 -14.60
CA ILE A 152 -1.53 -7.28 -14.38
C ILE A 152 -0.14 -6.82 -13.95
N ARG A 153 0.55 -7.56 -13.08
CA ARG A 153 1.93 -7.23 -12.65
C ARG A 153 2.85 -7.12 -13.86
N ASN A 154 2.85 -8.14 -14.72
CA ASN A 154 3.75 -8.17 -15.88
C ASN A 154 3.39 -7.06 -16.87
N ALA A 155 2.11 -6.80 -17.10
CA ALA A 155 1.65 -5.72 -17.97
C ALA A 155 2.14 -4.35 -17.48
N ILE A 156 2.00 -4.07 -16.18
CA ILE A 156 2.48 -2.82 -15.56
C ILE A 156 4.00 -2.72 -15.67
N LEU A 157 4.75 -3.78 -15.34
CA LEU A 157 6.22 -3.79 -15.44
C LEU A 157 6.74 -3.60 -16.87
N SER A 158 5.95 -3.93 -17.89
CA SER A 158 6.28 -3.73 -19.31
C SER A 158 5.74 -2.43 -19.91
N SER A 159 5.12 -1.56 -19.10
CA SER A 159 4.44 -0.35 -19.56
C SER A 159 5.20 0.94 -19.24
N SER A 160 4.65 2.07 -19.66
CA SER A 160 5.11 3.42 -19.29
C SER A 160 4.65 3.88 -17.90
N VAL A 161 3.87 3.07 -17.17
CA VAL A 161 3.42 3.41 -15.81
C VAL A 161 4.61 3.44 -14.87
N ASP A 162 4.96 4.64 -14.38
CA ASP A 162 6.12 4.87 -13.50
C ASP A 162 5.77 4.91 -12.00
N ARG A 163 4.48 4.98 -11.67
CA ARG A 163 3.98 5.01 -10.28
C ARG A 163 3.21 3.74 -9.98
N PHE A 164 3.90 2.74 -9.45
CA PHE A 164 3.29 1.49 -9.04
C PHE A 164 3.91 0.92 -7.76
N SER A 165 3.17 0.04 -7.11
CA SER A 165 3.63 -0.71 -5.95
C SER A 165 3.17 -2.16 -6.07
N ILE A 166 4.10 -3.08 -5.88
CA ILE A 166 3.83 -4.52 -5.90
C ILE A 166 4.11 -5.04 -4.49
N ILE A 167 3.04 -5.28 -3.73
CA ILE A 167 3.13 -5.55 -2.29
C ILE A 167 2.77 -7.01 -2.04
N ARG A 168 3.59 -7.68 -1.22
CA ARG A 168 3.39 -9.09 -0.78
C ARG A 168 3.21 -10.10 -1.92
N PHE A 169 3.77 -9.82 -3.09
CA PHE A 169 3.56 -10.65 -4.27
C PHE A 169 4.00 -12.12 -4.12
N ARG A 170 4.91 -12.43 -3.18
CA ARG A 170 5.25 -13.81 -2.80
C ARG A 170 4.03 -14.65 -2.35
N ASN A 171 2.93 -14.01 -1.95
CA ASN A 171 1.68 -14.65 -1.52
C ASN A 171 0.63 -14.70 -2.64
N ALA A 172 0.96 -14.23 -3.86
CA ALA A 172 0.07 -14.31 -5.01
C ALA A 172 -0.15 -15.76 -5.45
N MET A 173 -1.32 -16.04 -5.99
CA MET A 173 -1.62 -17.31 -6.62
C MET A 173 -0.62 -17.59 -7.75
N PRO A 174 -0.23 -18.86 -7.97
CA PRO A 174 0.60 -19.22 -9.11
C PRO A 174 -0.03 -18.75 -10.42
N LYS A 175 0.81 -18.38 -11.38
CA LYS A 175 0.36 -18.06 -12.73
C LYS A 175 -0.49 -19.21 -13.29
N GLN A 176 -1.74 -18.92 -13.63
CA GLN A 176 -2.58 -19.87 -14.36
C GLN A 176 -2.01 -19.98 -15.78
N VAL A 177 -1.67 -21.22 -16.19
CA VAL A 177 -1.12 -21.55 -17.51
C VAL A 177 -2.25 -21.59 -18.54
#